data_AF-A0A179SYA8-F1
#
_entry.id   AF-A0A179SYA8-F1
#
_cell.length_a   1.000
_cell.length_b   1.000
_cell.length_c   1.000
_cell.angle_alpha   90.00
_cell.angle_beta   90.00
_cell.angle_gamma   90.00
#
_symmetry.space_group_name_H-M   'P 1'
#
loop_
_entity.id
_entity.type
_entity.pdbx_description
1 polymer ?
#
loop_
_entity_poly.entity_id
_entity_poly.type
_entity_poly.pdbx_seq_one_letter_code
_entity_poly.pdbx_strand_id
1 'polypeptide(L)' 'MMYLDRNNLPPTFGELKRLVREEGREEGREEGREKGIEERQKLVAVELMKDGMPVDLVSKYVKLSIEIVEELKRKYMNN' A
#
# COMPACT_ATOMS: atom_id res chain seq x y z
N MET A 1 -31.81 39.58 -4.21
CA MET A 1 -32.18 38.23 -3.75
C MET A 1 -31.02 37.30 -4.12
N MET A 2 -30.18 36.90 -3.17
CA MET A 2 -29.10 35.94 -3.46
C MET A 2 -29.75 34.56 -3.53
N TYR A 3 -29.92 34.03 -4.74
CA TYR A 3 -30.36 32.65 -4.90
C TYR A 3 -29.21 31.77 -4.41
N LEU A 4 -29.42 31.08 -3.29
CA LEU A 4 -28.54 29.99 -2.87
C LEU A 4 -28.53 28.98 -4.01
N ASP A 5 -27.42 28.91 -4.75
CA ASP A 5 -27.20 27.87 -5.73
C ASP A 5 -27.31 26.53 -4.99
N ARG A 6 -28.19 25.65 -5.46
CA ARG A 6 -28.41 24.33 -4.83
C ARG A 6 -27.11 23.53 -4.74
N ASN A 7 -26.14 23.88 -5.58
CA ASN A 7 -24.81 23.27 -5.65
C ASN A 7 -23.81 23.81 -4.61
N ASN A 8 -24.16 24.85 -3.84
CA ASN A 8 -23.27 25.49 -2.85
C ASN A 8 -23.79 25.38 -1.41
N LEU A 9 -24.73 24.45 -1.16
CA LEU A 9 -25.21 24.11 0.17
C LEU A 9 -24.25 23.12 0.83
N PRO A 10 -23.88 23.32 2.11
CA PRO A 10 -23.06 22.34 2.82
C PRO A 10 -23.81 20.99 2.89
N PRO A 11 -23.09 19.86 2.78
CA PRO A 11 -23.71 18.54 2.80
C PRO A 11 -24.49 18.34 4.09
N THR A 12 -25.64 17.70 3.97
CA THR A 12 -26.46 17.35 5.13
C THR A 12 -25.74 16.32 6.00
N PHE A 13 -26.12 16.24 7.28
CA PHE A 13 -25.55 15.23 8.18
C PHE A 13 -25.70 13.78 7.66
N GLY A 14 -26.80 13.50 6.95
CA GLY A 14 -27.02 12.20 6.31
C GLY A 14 -26.08 11.92 5.14
N GLU A 15 -25.74 12.95 4.36
CA GLU A 15 -24.77 12.87 3.26
C GLU A 15 -23.33 12.75 3.80
N LEU A 16 -22.96 13.55 4.80
CA LEU A 16 -21.68 13.45 5.49
C LEU A 16 -21.42 12.03 6.02
N LYS A 17 -22.43 11.42 6.67
CA LYS A 17 -22.32 10.05 7.19
C LYS A 17 -22.17 8.99 6.09
N ARG A 18 -22.67 9.23 4.89
CA ARG A 18 -22.47 8.34 3.73
C ARG A 18 -21.07 8.49 3.17
N LEU A 19 -20.62 9.73 2.96
CA LEU A 19 -19.27 10.05 2.49
C LEU A 19 -18.21 9.41 3.38
N VAL A 20 -18.28 9.62 4.70
CA VAL A 20 -17.31 9.03 5.66
C VAL A 20 -17.29 7.49 5.61
N ARG A 21 -18.43 6.84 5.33
CA ARG A 21 -18.50 5.37 5.20
C ARG A 21 -17.98 4.86 3.87
N GLU A 22 -18.13 5.65 2.81
CA GLU A 22 -17.61 5.34 1.48
C GLU A 22 -16.09 5.54 1.49
N GLU A 23 -15.60 6.67 1.99
CA GLU A 23 -14.18 6.97 2.22
C GLU A 23 -13.53 5.88 3.07
N GLY A 24 -14.08 5.54 4.24
CA GLY A 24 -13.50 4.49 5.09
C GLY A 24 -13.48 3.09 4.46
N ARG A 25 -14.33 2.82 3.46
CA ARG A 25 -14.29 1.56 2.69
C ARG A 25 -13.29 1.61 1.55
N GLU A 26 -13.10 2.76 0.93
CA GLU A 26 -12.09 2.98 -0.10
C GLU A 26 -10.69 2.96 0.52
N GLU A 27 -10.45 3.71 1.59
CA GLU A 27 -9.20 3.70 2.36
C GLU A 27 -8.86 2.28 2.84
N GLY A 28 -9.82 1.56 3.42
CA GLY A 28 -9.57 0.18 3.86
C GLY A 28 -9.24 -0.80 2.71
N ARG A 29 -9.72 -0.55 1.49
CA ARG A 29 -9.37 -1.35 0.30
C ARG A 29 -8.01 -0.97 -0.26
N GLU A 30 -7.67 0.31 -0.26
CA GLU A 30 -6.36 0.79 -0.71
C GLU A 30 -5.27 0.31 0.24
N GLU A 31 -5.42 0.51 1.55
CA GLU A 31 -4.47 0.00 2.55
C GLU A 31 -4.29 -1.53 2.46
N GLY A 32 -5.39 -2.27 2.25
CA GLY A 32 -5.32 -3.72 2.11
C GLY A 32 -4.56 -4.16 0.85
N ARG A 33 -4.69 -3.41 -0.26
CA ARG A 33 -3.94 -3.67 -1.49
C ARG A 33 -2.48 -3.33 -1.33
N GLU A 34 -2.15 -2.20 -0.73
CA GLU A 34 -0.76 -1.78 -0.50
C GLU A 34 -0.01 -2.77 0.39
N LYS A 35 -0.60 -3.14 1.54
CA LYS A 35 -0.02 -4.15 2.45
C LYS A 35 0.19 -5.49 1.74
N GLY A 36 -0.79 -5.94 0.95
CA GLY A 36 -0.68 -7.20 0.21
C GLY A 36 0.41 -7.18 -0.87
N ILE A 37 0.60 -6.03 -1.55
CA ILE A 37 1.66 -5.87 -2.55
C ILE A 37 3.03 -5.89 -1.86
N GLU A 38 3.19 -5.16 -0.76
CA GLU A 38 4.45 -5.07 -0.03
C GLU A 38 4.86 -6.43 0.57
N GLU A 39 3.92 -7.16 1.19
CA GLU A 39 4.18 -8.51 1.72
C GLU A 39 4.58 -9.47 0.60
N ARG A 40 3.88 -9.43 -0.54
CA ARG A 40 4.20 -10.29 -1.69
C ARG A 40 5.57 -9.97 -2.26
N GLN A 41 5.94 -8.70 -2.36
CA GLN A 41 7.27 -8.27 -2.77
C GLN A 41 8.34 -8.83 -1.83
N LYS A 42 8.16 -8.69 -0.51
CA LYS A 42 9.10 -9.23 0.49
C LYS A 42 9.27 -10.76 0.37
N LEU A 43 8.17 -11.49 0.20
CA LEU A 43 8.20 -12.95 0.03
C LEU A 43 8.98 -13.36 -1.22
N VAL A 44 8.67 -12.73 -2.37
CA VAL A 44 9.38 -13.01 -3.63
C VAL A 44 10.85 -12.66 -3.52
N ALA A 45 11.22 -11.56 -2.86
CA ALA A 45 12.62 -11.22 -2.64
C ALA A 45 13.36 -12.31 -1.84
N VAL A 46 12.73 -12.83 -0.78
CA VAL A 46 13.30 -13.90 0.04
C VAL A 46 13.47 -15.19 -0.76
N GLU A 47 12.50 -15.59 -1.57
CA GLU A 47 12.60 -16.77 -2.45
C GLU A 47 13.74 -16.62 -3.46
N LEU A 48 13.82 -15.50 -4.18
CA LEU A 48 14.88 -15.26 -5.16
C LEU A 48 16.27 -15.26 -4.52
N MET A 49 16.40 -14.71 -3.32
CA MET A 49 17.67 -14.76 -2.59
C MET A 49 18.02 -16.19 -2.14
N LYS A 50 17.04 -17.01 -1.74
CA LYS A 50 17.26 -18.44 -1.41
C LYS A 50 17.68 -19.26 -2.63
N ASP A 51 17.20 -18.88 -3.81
CA ASP A 51 17.63 -19.46 -5.09
C ASP A 51 19.04 -19.01 -5.51
N GLY A 52 19.73 -18.21 -4.69
CA GLY A 52 21.10 -17.78 -4.89
C GLY A 52 21.25 -16.55 -5.79
N MET A 53 20.17 -15.83 -6.09
CA MET A 53 20.26 -14.58 -6.85
C MET A 53 20.98 -13.47 -6.06
N PRO A 54 21.81 -12.65 -6.72
CA PRO A 54 22.45 -11.51 -6.08
C PRO A 54 21.42 -10.43 -5.71
N VAL A 55 21.69 -9.73 -4.60
CA VAL A 55 20.83 -8.70 -4.00
C VAL A 55 20.46 -7.60 -5.00
N ASP A 56 21.38 -7.19 -5.87
CA ASP A 56 21.15 -6.16 -6.89
C ASP A 56 20.06 -6.57 -7.90
N LEU A 57 20.06 -7.84 -8.33
CA LEU A 57 19.05 -8.36 -9.24
C LEU A 57 17.70 -8.50 -8.52
N VAL A 58 17.71 -9.01 -7.29
CA VAL A 58 16.49 -9.15 -6.49
C VAL A 58 15.82 -7.79 -6.27
N SER A 59 16.59 -6.76 -5.89
CA SER A 59 16.11 -5.38 -5.75
C SER A 59 15.45 -4.88 -7.05
N LYS A 60 16.09 -5.10 -8.19
CA LYS A 60 15.56 -4.70 -9.51
C LYS A 60 14.26 -5.41 -9.89
N TYR A 61 14.17 -6.73 -9.67
CA TYR A 61 12.99 -7.51 -10.07
C TYR A 61 11.77 -7.27 -9.18
N VAL A 62 12.01 -7.14 -7.87
CA VAL A 62 10.94 -6.96 -6.88
C VAL A 62 10.55 -5.49 -6.73
N LYS A 63 11.37 -4.57 -7.25
CA LYS A 63 11.22 -3.11 -7.10
C LYS A 63 11.30 -2.65 -5.64
N LEU A 64 12.17 -3.28 -4.87
CA LEU A 64 12.52 -2.86 -3.51
C LEU A 64 13.90 -2.19 -3.54
N SER A 65 14.15 -1.26 -2.62
CA SER A 65 15.51 -0.70 -2.48
C SER A 65 16.49 -1.77 -1.99
N ILE A 66 17.76 -1.60 -2.34
CA ILE A 66 18.84 -2.52 -1.91
C ILE A 66 18.87 -2.64 -0.39
N GLU A 67 18.72 -1.51 0.33
CA GLU A 67 18.66 -1.45 1.80
C GLU A 67 17.59 -2.38 2.38
N ILE A 68 16.37 -2.36 1.81
CA ILE A 68 15.27 -3.23 2.26
C ILE A 68 15.59 -4.69 1.99
N VAL A 69 16.17 -5.01 0.82
CA VAL A 69 16.54 -6.39 0.48
C VAL A 69 17.66 -6.90 1.38
N GLU A 70 18.63 -6.08 1.75
CA GLU A 70 19.68 -6.42 2.72
C GLU A 70 19.10 -6.64 4.13
N GLU A 71 18.16 -5.81 4.56
CA GLU A 71 17.46 -6.01 5.83
C GLU A 71 16.70 -7.33 5.84
N LEU A 72 15.97 -7.65 4.76
CA LEU A 72 15.29 -8.93 4.58
C LEU A 72 16.30 -10.08 4.61
N LYS A 73 17.44 -9.96 3.93
CA LYS A 73 18.50 -10.97 3.97
C LYS A 73 18.99 -11.21 5.40
N ARG A 74 19.30 -10.14 6.14
CA ARG A 74 19.72 -10.24 7.55
C ARG A 74 18.65 -10.87 8.43
N LYS A 75 17.37 -10.57 8.19
CA LYS A 75 16.25 -11.09 8.97
C LYS A 75 15.93 -12.56 8.70
N TYR A 76 16.07 -13.03 7.45
CA TYR A 76 15.61 -14.37 7.03
C TYR A 76 16.74 -15.37 6.73
N MET A 77 17.99 -14.93 6.57
CA MET A 77 19.13 -15.82 6.28
C MET A 77 20.19 -15.91 7.38
N ASN A 78 20.24 -14.97 8.33
CA ASN A 78 21.21 -15.03 9.43
C ASN A 78 20.63 -15.77 10.65
N ASN A 79 20.18 -17.01 10.48
CA ASN A 79 19.81 -17.91 11.57
C ASN A 79 20.57 -19.22 11.44
#